data_AF-A0A7U8GRZ4-F1
#
_entry.id   AF-A0A7U8GRZ4-F1
#
_cell.length_a   1.000
_cell.length_b   1.000
_cell.length_c   1.000
_cell.angle_alpha   90.00
_cell.angle_beta   90.00
_cell.angle_gamma   90.00
#
_symmetry.space_group_name_H-M   'P 1'
#
loop_
_entity.id
_entity.type
_entity.pdbx_description
1 polymer ?
#
loop_
_entity_poly.entity_id
_entity_poly.type
_entity_poly.pdbx_seq_one_letter_code
_entity_poly.pdbx_strand_id
1 'polypeptide(L)'
;MNKLASLVLLLGFSAFQCNAAEAPEMSESALIGKCNSVKVSIEKYTKLKRKGGNSQQMNRWHKKRNEYKKRYSQLDCKRVRQYLN
;
A
#
# COMPACT_ATOMS: atom_id res chain seq x y z
N MET A 1 10.07 63.97 -29.52
CA MET A 1 9.06 63.60 -28.49
C MET A 1 8.77 62.12 -28.66
N ASN A 2 9.26 61.31 -27.72
CA ASN A 2 9.37 59.86 -27.86
C ASN A 2 8.03 59.19 -27.54
N LYS A 3 7.56 58.34 -28.44
CA LYS A 3 6.38 57.50 -28.26
C LYS A 3 6.76 56.35 -27.31
N LEU A 4 6.35 56.44 -26.05
CA LEU A 4 6.49 55.32 -25.10
C LEU A 4 5.29 54.40 -25.27
N ALA A 5 5.55 53.26 -25.89
CA ALA A 5 4.64 52.13 -25.97
C ALA A 5 4.47 51.51 -24.57
N SER A 6 3.28 51.67 -23.97
CA SER A 6 2.87 50.86 -22.81
C SER A 6 2.54 49.45 -23.29
N LEU A 7 3.55 48.59 -23.28
CA LEU A 7 3.45 47.16 -23.46
C LEU A 7 2.80 46.57 -22.19
N VAL A 8 1.47 46.49 -22.18
CA VAL A 8 0.72 45.75 -21.15
C VAL A 8 0.98 44.26 -21.38
N LEU A 9 1.98 43.74 -20.69
CA LEU A 9 2.28 42.31 -20.59
C LEU A 9 1.10 41.59 -19.97
N LEU A 10 0.31 40.94 -20.83
CA LEU A 10 -0.60 39.85 -20.50
C LEU A 10 0.21 38.70 -19.88
N LEU A 11 0.45 38.75 -18.58
CA LEU A 11 0.90 37.58 -17.83
C LEU A 11 -0.30 36.66 -17.63
N GLY A 12 -0.28 35.59 -18.41
CA GLY A 12 -1.34 34.60 -18.50
C GLY A 12 -1.66 33.98 -17.15
N PHE A 13 -2.95 33.94 -16.87
CA PHE A 13 -3.57 33.06 -15.90
C PHE A 13 -3.48 31.64 -16.48
N SER A 14 -2.32 31.01 -16.35
CA SER A 14 -2.16 29.60 -16.69
C SER A 14 -3.04 28.80 -15.73
N ALA A 15 -4.06 28.17 -16.29
CA ALA A 15 -4.91 27.21 -15.60
C ALA A 15 -4.01 26.18 -14.91
N PHE A 16 -3.95 26.26 -13.58
CA PHE A 16 -3.39 25.22 -12.73
C PHE A 16 -4.32 24.01 -12.87
N GLN A 17 -4.06 23.17 -13.88
CA GLN A 17 -4.69 21.88 -14.03
C GLN A 17 -4.23 21.03 -12.85
N CYS A 18 -5.05 20.98 -11.79
CA CYS A 18 -4.98 19.94 -10.77
C CYS A 18 -5.26 18.60 -11.47
N ASN A 19 -4.21 17.96 -11.98
CA ASN A 19 -4.27 16.59 -12.41
C ASN A 19 -4.49 15.74 -11.15
N ALA A 20 -5.75 15.42 -10.84
CA ALA A 20 -6.08 14.43 -9.83
C ALA A 20 -5.55 13.09 -10.36
N ALA A 21 -4.35 12.71 -9.90
CA ALA A 21 -3.81 11.39 -10.18
C ALA A 21 -4.78 10.36 -9.59
N GLU A 22 -5.58 9.75 -10.44
CA GLU A 22 -6.44 8.62 -10.11
C GLU A 22 -5.53 7.55 -9.51
N ALA A 23 -5.69 7.30 -8.21
CA ALA A 23 -4.93 6.24 -7.56
C ALA A 23 -5.21 4.93 -8.30
N PRO A 24 -4.19 4.09 -8.57
CA PRO A 24 -4.42 2.82 -9.23
C PRO A 24 -5.29 1.95 -8.33
N GLU A 25 -6.58 1.89 -8.65
CA GLU A 25 -7.56 1.01 -8.01
C GLU A 25 -7.12 -0.43 -8.25
N MET A 26 -6.65 -1.09 -7.19
CA MET A 26 -6.22 -2.48 -7.27
C MET A 26 -7.44 -3.36 -7.51
N SER A 27 -7.42 -4.14 -8.60
CA SER A 27 -8.50 -5.08 -8.88
C SER A 27 -8.73 -6.06 -7.71
N GLU A 28 -9.98 -6.47 -7.51
CA GLU A 28 -10.34 -7.37 -6.42
C GLU A 28 -9.57 -8.70 -6.50
N SER A 29 -9.38 -9.24 -7.71
CA SER A 29 -8.57 -10.44 -7.93
C SER A 29 -7.11 -10.25 -7.51
N ALA A 30 -6.51 -9.10 -7.82
CA ALA A 30 -5.16 -8.77 -7.38
C ALA A 30 -5.07 -8.61 -5.86
N LEU A 31 -6.11 -8.04 -5.23
CA LEU A 31 -6.19 -7.94 -3.78
C LEU A 31 -6.30 -9.32 -3.13
N ILE A 32 -7.19 -10.20 -3.63
CA ILE A 32 -7.32 -11.59 -3.16
C ILE A 32 -5.97 -12.30 -3.22
N GLY A 33 -5.27 -12.22 -4.35
CA GLY A 33 -3.94 -12.83 -4.51
C GLY A 33 -2.92 -12.32 -3.49
N LYS A 34 -2.83 -11.00 -3.29
CA LYS A 34 -1.93 -10.40 -2.29
C LYS A 34 -2.31 -10.83 -0.87
N CYS A 35 -3.59 -10.79 -0.53
CA CYS A 35 -4.08 -11.18 0.79
C CYS A 35 -3.86 -12.65 1.08
N ASN A 36 -4.02 -13.53 0.09
CA ASN A 36 -3.73 -14.95 0.22
C ASN A 36 -2.24 -15.18 0.52
N SER A 37 -1.33 -14.50 -0.19
CA SER A 37 0.11 -14.61 0.06
C SER A 37 0.51 -14.16 1.47
N VAL A 38 -0.13 -13.10 1.99
CA VAL A 38 0.08 -12.60 3.34
C VAL A 38 -0.48 -13.59 4.38
N LYS A 39 -1.68 -14.14 4.14
CA LYS A 39 -2.29 -15.17 5.00
C LYS A 39 -1.39 -16.39 5.14
N VAL A 40 -0.91 -16.95 4.02
CA VAL A 40 0.03 -18.08 4.00
C VAL A 40 1.29 -17.77 4.80
N SER A 41 1.83 -16.55 4.69
CA SER A 41 2.98 -16.12 5.47
C SER A 41 2.68 -16.10 6.98
N ILE A 42 1.54 -15.55 7.40
CA ILE A 42 1.09 -15.56 8.80
C ILE A 42 0.99 -17.00 9.32
N GLU A 43 0.41 -17.90 8.53
CA GLU A 43 0.26 -19.31 8.90
C GLU A 43 1.61 -20.02 9.02
N LYS A 44 2.54 -19.79 8.07
CA LYS A 44 3.90 -20.33 8.13
C LYS A 44 4.57 -19.98 9.46
N TYR A 45 4.60 -18.70 9.84
CA TYR A 45 5.23 -18.29 11.10
C TYR A 45 4.43 -18.74 12.33
N THR A 46 3.12 -18.91 12.22
CA THR A 46 2.30 -19.50 13.29
C THR A 46 2.65 -20.97 13.50
N LYS A 47 2.79 -21.76 12.43
CA LYS A 47 3.21 -23.16 12.46
C LYS A 47 4.62 -23.30 13.06
N LEU A 48 5.57 -22.46 12.62
CA LEU A 48 6.93 -22.45 13.19
C LEU A 48 6.93 -22.15 14.69
N LYS A 49 6.18 -21.13 15.13
CA LYS A 49 6.05 -20.84 16.56
C LYS A 49 5.43 -21.98 17.37
N ARG A 50 4.45 -22.70 16.80
CA ARG A 50 3.82 -23.85 17.46
C ARG A 50 4.76 -25.06 17.53
N LYS A 51 5.59 -25.26 16.51
CA LYS A 51 6.63 -26.30 16.51
C LYS A 51 7.70 -26.06 17.58
N GLY A 52 7.89 -24.81 17.98
CA GLY A 52 8.93 -24.43 18.92
C GLY A 52 10.31 -24.29 18.25
N GLY A 53 11.27 -23.80 19.02
CA GLY A 53 12.62 -23.48 18.60
C GLY A 53 13.35 -22.73 19.70
N ASN A 54 14.60 -22.32 19.46
CA ASN A 54 15.32 -21.53 20.44
C ASN A 54 14.70 -20.12 20.60
N SER A 55 15.05 -19.44 21.69
CA SER A 55 14.49 -18.13 22.03
C SER A 55 14.65 -17.09 20.90
N GLN A 56 15.78 -17.10 20.21
CA GLN A 56 16.07 -16.19 19.10
C GLN A 56 15.15 -16.46 17.89
N GLN A 57 14.98 -17.73 17.51
CA GLN A 57 14.07 -18.16 16.46
C GLN A 57 12.63 -17.78 16.78
N MET A 58 12.20 -18.05 18.01
CA MET A 58 10.85 -17.74 18.50
C MET A 58 10.55 -16.24 18.44
N ASN A 59 11.51 -15.40 18.84
CA ASN A 59 11.40 -13.95 18.74
C ASN A 59 11.34 -13.48 17.27
N ARG A 60 12.21 -14.02 16.40
CA ARG A 60 12.22 -13.69 14.97
C ARG A 60 10.89 -14.03 14.30
N TRP A 61 10.35 -15.24 14.53
CA TRP A 61 9.05 -15.63 13.96
C TRP A 61 7.89 -14.80 14.50
N HIS A 62 7.95 -14.40 15.77
CA HIS A 62 6.96 -13.50 16.34
C HIS A 62 6.95 -12.14 15.61
N LYS A 63 8.12 -11.53 15.43
CA LYS A 63 8.27 -10.26 14.71
C LYS A 63 7.77 -10.38 13.26
N LYS A 64 8.22 -11.41 12.53
CA LYS A 64 7.77 -11.65 11.15
C LYS A 64 6.26 -11.86 11.05
N ARG A 65 5.67 -12.68 11.91
CA ARG A 65 4.21 -12.86 11.94
C ARG A 65 3.49 -11.53 12.16
N ASN A 66 3.99 -10.68 13.05
CA ASN A 66 3.37 -9.37 13.33
C ASN A 66 3.51 -8.41 12.13
N GLU A 67 4.64 -8.42 11.42
CA GLU A 67 4.83 -7.67 10.16
C GLU A 67 3.76 -8.06 9.13
N TYR A 68 3.54 -9.36 8.90
CA TYR A 68 2.51 -9.82 7.96
C TYR A 68 1.09 -9.52 8.44
N LYS A 69 0.81 -9.57 9.75
CA LYS A 69 -0.49 -9.13 10.29
C LYS A 69 -0.73 -7.64 10.03
N LYS A 70 0.29 -6.80 10.18
CA LYS A 70 0.21 -5.37 9.84
C LYS A 70 -0.09 -5.19 8.35
N ARG A 71 0.64 -5.90 7.48
CA ARG A 71 0.42 -5.85 6.03
C ARG A 71 -0.97 -6.33 5.62
N TYR A 72 -1.49 -7.38 6.27
CA TYR A 72 -2.85 -7.87 6.07
C TYR A 72 -3.90 -6.78 6.37
N SER A 73 -3.69 -6.00 7.44
CA SER A 73 -4.56 -4.87 7.76
C SER A 73 -4.39 -3.69 6.80
N GLN A 74 -3.15 -3.39 6.38
CA GLN A 74 -2.86 -2.28 5.45
C GLN A 74 -3.45 -2.49 4.05
N LEU A 75 -3.54 -3.75 3.61
CA LEU A 75 -4.17 -4.12 2.36
C LEU A 75 -5.71 -4.23 2.47
N ASP A 76 -6.29 -3.99 3.65
CA ASP A 76 -7.71 -4.23 3.91
C ASP A 76 -8.17 -5.65 3.53
N CYS A 77 -7.36 -6.66 3.86
CA CYS A 77 -7.66 -8.05 3.53
C CYS A 77 -8.89 -8.61 4.26
N LYS A 78 -9.46 -7.87 5.22
CA LYS A 78 -10.72 -8.22 5.87
C LYS A 78 -11.88 -8.20 4.88
N ARG A 79 -11.87 -7.25 3.94
CA ARG A 79 -12.90 -7.09 2.90
C ARG A 79 -13.05 -8.33 2.02
N VAL A 80 -11.93 -8.95 1.64
CA VAL A 80 -11.91 -10.14 0.76
C VAL A 80 -11.74 -11.46 1.52
N ARG A 81 -11.89 -11.46 2.85
CA ARG A 81 -11.57 -12.61 3.72
C ARG A 81 -12.29 -13.90 3.30
N GLN A 82 -13.51 -13.79 2.81
CA GLN A 82 -14.34 -14.92 2.36
C GLN A 82 -13.75 -15.69 1.15
N TYR A 83 -12.85 -15.07 0.40
CA TYR A 83 -12.19 -15.68 -0.76
C TYR A 83 -10.78 -16.22 -0.45
N LEU A 84 -10.35 -16.16 0.81
CA LEU A 84 -9.00 -16.58 1.21
C LEU A 84 -8.98 -18.02 1.71
N ASN A 85 -8.27 -18.89 0.99
CA ASN A 85 -8.05 -20.30 1.33
C ASN A 85 -7.18 -20.47 2.57
#